data_AF-A0A1P8FQV9-F1
#
_entry.id   AF-A0A1P8FQV9-F1
#
_cell.length_a   1.000
_cell.length_b   1.000
_cell.length_c   1.000
_cell.angle_alpha   90.00
_cell.angle_beta   90.00
_cell.angle_gamma   90.00
#
_symmetry.space_group_name_H-M   'P 1'
#
loop_
_entity.id
_entity.type
_entity.pdbx_description
1 polymer ?
#
loop_
_entity_poly.entity_id
_entity_poly.type
_entity_poly.pdbx_seq_one_letter_code
_entity_poly.pdbx_strand_id
1 'polypeptide(L)'
;MKLDFFKNEAGGDTFQAGHTIFVEGEMGFEMFVVLDGEVELQINGKVVETLGPGEPFGEMALIDQAPRVATAIAKTDCRLLSIPEKRFLFMVSAMPHFSLQIMRVMADRLRTMNARN
;
A
#
# COMPACT_ATOMS: atom_id res chain seq x y z
N MET A 1 7.51 6.04 -5.26
CA MET A 1 6.97 6.48 -6.58
C MET A 1 5.45 6.52 -6.51
N LYS A 2 4.78 7.51 -7.11
CA LYS A 2 3.32 7.72 -6.98
C LYS A 2 2.51 7.12 -8.14
N LEU A 3 1.37 6.51 -7.84
CA LEU A 3 0.37 6.03 -8.79
C LEU A 3 -0.57 7.17 -9.17
N ASP A 4 -0.29 7.80 -10.30
CA ASP A 4 -1.09 8.93 -10.78
C ASP A 4 -2.49 8.53 -11.29
N PHE A 5 -2.72 7.23 -11.52
CA PHE A 5 -3.99 6.68 -12.01
C PHE A 5 -5.18 7.00 -11.11
N PHE A 6 -4.95 7.20 -9.80
CA PHE A 6 -6.01 7.35 -8.80
C PHE A 6 -6.16 8.77 -8.26
N LYS A 7 -5.42 9.74 -8.82
CA LYS A 7 -5.40 11.14 -8.35
C LYS A 7 -6.77 11.80 -8.26
N ASN A 8 -7.73 11.35 -9.08
CA ASN A 8 -9.08 11.92 -9.18
C ASN A 8 -10.17 10.93 -8.73
N GLU A 9 -9.81 9.84 -8.04
CA GLU A 9 -10.81 8.90 -7.53
C GLU A 9 -11.63 9.59 -6.43
N ALA A 10 -12.93 9.75 -6.65
CA ALA A 10 -13.82 10.44 -5.72
C ALA A 10 -14.22 9.56 -4.52
N GLY A 11 -14.06 8.23 -4.65
CA GLY A 11 -14.31 7.26 -3.58
C GLY A 11 -13.16 7.13 -2.59
N GLY A 12 -13.30 6.22 -1.63
CA GLY A 12 -12.26 5.87 -0.66
C GLY A 12 -12.78 5.85 0.77
N ASP A 13 -12.26 4.92 1.55
CA ASP A 13 -12.61 4.76 2.95
C ASP A 13 -11.78 5.72 3.80
N THR A 14 -12.41 6.28 4.84
CA THR A 14 -11.77 7.24 5.75
C THR A 14 -11.30 6.55 7.03
N PHE A 15 -10.06 6.83 7.42
CA PHE A 15 -9.43 6.31 8.63
C PHE A 15 -8.95 7.50 9.47
N GLN A 16 -9.28 7.51 10.76
CA GLN A 16 -8.82 8.56 11.68
C GLN A 16 -7.36 8.33 12.08
N ALA A 17 -6.66 9.40 12.45
CA ALA A 17 -5.31 9.29 13.01
C ALA A 17 -5.25 8.27 14.17
N GLY A 18 -4.22 7.43 14.15
CA GLY A 18 -4.01 6.31 15.08
C GLY A 18 -4.77 5.02 14.74
N HIS A 19 -5.63 5.01 13.72
CA HIS A 19 -6.37 3.81 13.35
C HIS A 19 -5.47 2.79 12.63
N THR A 20 -5.48 1.53 13.06
CA THR A 20 -4.80 0.43 12.39
C THR A 20 -5.61 -0.03 11.18
N ILE A 21 -5.04 0.06 9.98
CA ILE A 21 -5.68 -0.37 8.73
C ILE A 21 -5.60 -1.89 8.57
N PHE A 22 -4.44 -2.48 8.85
CA PHE A 22 -4.23 -3.94 8.91
C PHE A 22 -3.01 -4.26 9.77
N VAL A 23 -2.91 -5.51 10.24
CA VAL A 23 -1.82 -5.96 11.11
C VAL A 23 -0.85 -6.89 10.37
N GLU A 24 0.43 -6.80 10.74
CA GLU A 24 1.47 -7.74 10.33
C GLU A 24 1.04 -9.19 10.64
N GLY A 25 1.24 -10.10 9.68
CA GLY A 25 0.87 -11.51 9.82
C GLY A 25 -0.58 -11.86 9.50
N GLU A 26 -1.45 -10.88 9.22
CA GLU A 26 -2.82 -11.15 8.76
C GLU A 26 -2.86 -11.51 7.27
N MET A 27 -3.87 -12.26 6.83
CA MET A 27 -4.12 -12.44 5.40
C MET A 27 -4.70 -11.15 4.81
N GLY A 28 -4.13 -10.70 3.68
CA GLY A 28 -4.59 -9.51 2.97
C GLY A 28 -5.32 -9.86 1.67
N PHE A 29 -6.51 -9.30 1.45
CA PHE A 29 -7.31 -9.52 0.24
C PHE A 29 -7.59 -8.23 -0.55
N GLU A 30 -6.99 -7.12 -0.13
CA GLU A 30 -6.91 -5.88 -0.88
C GLU A 30 -5.54 -5.21 -0.71
N MET A 31 -5.23 -4.31 -1.63
CA MET A 31 -4.20 -3.30 -1.45
C MET A 31 -4.85 -1.93 -1.31
N PHE A 32 -4.08 -0.97 -0.82
CA PHE A 32 -4.54 0.40 -0.62
C PHE A 32 -3.68 1.38 -1.41
N VAL A 33 -4.26 2.52 -1.75
CA VAL A 33 -3.55 3.69 -2.25
C VAL A 33 -3.95 4.88 -1.38
N VAL A 34 -2.96 5.62 -0.88
CA VAL A 34 -3.22 6.84 -0.11
C VAL A 34 -3.78 7.90 -1.07
N LEU A 35 -5.01 8.36 -0.85
CA LEU A 35 -5.58 9.48 -1.60
C LEU A 35 -5.31 10.81 -0.89
N ASP A 36 -5.37 10.82 0.43
CA ASP A 36 -5.09 11.96 1.31
C ASP A 36 -4.58 11.46 2.67
N GLY A 37 -3.76 12.26 3.35
CA GLY A 37 -3.13 11.92 4.64
C GLY A 37 -1.80 11.16 4.54
N GLU A 38 -1.35 10.62 5.67
CA GLU A 38 -0.12 9.83 5.81
C GLU A 38 -0.37 8.50 6.52
N VAL A 39 0.25 7.41 6.03
CA VAL A 39 0.19 6.07 6.63
C VAL A 39 1.59 5.64 7.04
N GLU A 40 1.75 5.12 8.26
CA GLU A 40 2.98 4.47 8.72
C GLU A 40 2.90 2.96 8.54
N LEU A 41 3.95 2.40 7.96
CA LEU A 41 4.20 0.96 7.93
C LEU A 41 5.18 0.59 9.04
N GLN A 42 4.81 -0.39 9.86
CA GLN A 42 5.60 -0.89 10.97
C GLN A 42 5.91 -2.37 10.81
N ILE A 43 7.16 -2.77 11.02
CA ILE A 43 7.59 -4.18 11.08
C ILE A 43 8.17 -4.42 12.46
N ASN A 44 7.68 -5.44 13.18
CA ASN A 44 8.06 -5.69 14.57
C ASN A 44 7.93 -4.43 15.46
N GLY A 45 6.87 -3.65 15.24
CA GLY A 45 6.57 -2.41 15.99
C GLY A 45 7.49 -1.22 15.69
N LYS A 46 8.40 -1.31 14.71
CA LYS A 46 9.25 -0.19 14.29
C LYS A 46 8.76 0.39 12.97
N VAL A 47 8.60 1.71 12.91
CA VAL A 47 8.26 2.41 11.67
C VAL A 47 9.38 2.21 10.65
N VAL A 48 9.04 1.59 9.52
CA VAL A 48 9.95 1.38 8.38
C VAL A 48 9.64 2.36 7.24
N GLU A 49 8.42 2.83 7.10
CA GLU A 49 8.07 3.70 5.98
C GLU A 49 6.90 4.60 6.39
N THR A 50 6.90 5.84 5.91
CA THR A 50 5.72 6.73 5.96
C THR A 50 5.34 7.05 4.53
N LEU A 51 4.09 6.74 4.19
CA LEU A 51 3.54 6.82 2.85
C LEU A 51 2.59 8.02 2.77
N GLY A 52 2.68 8.77 1.68
CA GLY A 52 1.80 9.91 1.39
C GLY A 52 0.95 9.70 0.15
N PRO A 53 0.22 10.76 -0.28
CA PRO A 53 -0.72 10.66 -1.38
C PRO A 53 -0.10 10.13 -2.68
N GLY A 54 -0.78 9.17 -3.29
CA GLY A 54 -0.40 8.43 -4.49
C GLY A 54 0.41 7.16 -4.22
N GLU A 55 0.84 6.89 -2.98
CA GLU A 55 1.68 5.74 -2.69
C GLU A 55 0.83 4.50 -2.37
N PRO A 56 1.09 3.35 -3.03
CA PRO A 56 0.39 2.11 -2.75
C PRO A 56 0.99 1.36 -1.55
N PHE A 57 0.19 0.55 -0.88
CA PHE A 57 0.66 -0.38 0.15
C PHE A 57 -0.24 -1.60 0.31
N GLY A 58 0.28 -2.64 0.96
CA GLY A 58 -0.40 -3.92 1.14
C GLY A 58 -0.45 -4.78 -0.12
N GLU A 59 0.15 -4.34 -1.22
CA GLU A 59 0.16 -5.06 -2.49
C GLU A 59 0.97 -6.35 -2.45
N MET A 60 1.95 -6.45 -1.55
CA MET A 60 2.80 -7.65 -1.43
C MET A 60 1.98 -8.90 -1.17
N ALA A 61 1.03 -8.85 -0.22
CA ALA A 61 0.15 -9.96 0.12
C ALA A 61 -0.70 -10.44 -1.06
N LEU A 62 -1.01 -9.57 -2.03
CA LEU A 62 -1.73 -9.95 -3.25
C LEU A 62 -0.81 -10.58 -4.31
N ILE A 63 0.47 -10.20 -4.33
CA ILE A 63 1.45 -10.64 -5.32
C ILE A 63 1.99 -12.03 -4.98
N ASP A 64 2.41 -12.22 -3.73
CA ASP A 64 3.04 -13.46 -3.27
C ASP A 64 2.06 -14.42 -2.56
N GLN A 65 0.82 -13.98 -2.34
CA GLN A 65 -0.23 -14.72 -1.62
C GLN A 65 0.20 -15.10 -0.20
N ALA A 66 1.04 -14.29 0.43
CA ALA A 66 1.49 -14.44 1.80
C ALA A 66 0.81 -13.44 2.75
N PRO A 67 0.92 -13.64 4.08
CA PRO A 67 0.43 -12.68 5.05
C PRO A 67 1.08 -11.29 4.91
N ARG A 68 0.43 -10.26 5.47
CA ARG A 68 0.93 -8.88 5.52
C ARG A 68 2.33 -8.86 6.16
N VAL A 69 3.27 -8.21 5.47
CA VAL A 69 4.67 -8.08 5.94
C VAL A 69 4.88 -6.95 6.94
N ALA A 70 3.87 -6.11 7.17
CA ALA A 70 3.92 -4.96 8.07
C ALA A 70 2.52 -4.67 8.63
N THR A 71 2.47 -3.95 9.75
CA THR A 71 1.26 -3.30 10.27
C THR A 71 1.15 -1.92 9.62
N ALA A 72 -0.04 -1.55 9.12
CA ALA A 72 -0.30 -0.22 8.57
C ALA A 72 -1.17 0.59 9.54
N ILE A 73 -0.74 1.81 9.88
CA ILE A 73 -1.43 2.70 10.82
C ILE A 73 -1.62 4.07 10.17
N ALA A 74 -2.82 4.63 10.26
CA ALA A 74 -3.09 5.99 9.82
C ALA A 74 -2.35 6.96 10.75
N LYS A 75 -1.35 7.67 10.24
CA LYS A 75 -0.57 8.64 11.02
C LYS A 75 -1.33 9.96 11.18
N THR A 76 -2.02 10.36 10.13
CA THR A 76 -3.02 11.45 10.14
C THR A 76 -4.39 10.87 9.83
N ASP A 77 -5.42 11.71 9.83
CA ASP A 77 -6.65 11.35 9.12
C ASP A 77 -6.30 11.06 7.66
N CYS A 78 -6.80 9.93 7.17
CA CYS A 78 -6.49 9.39 5.86
C CYS A 78 -7.77 9.12 5.07
N ARG A 79 -7.67 9.33 3.76
CA ARG A 79 -8.61 8.75 2.79
C ARG A 79 -7.86 7.78 1.92
N LEU A 80 -8.31 6.53 1.90
CA LEU A 80 -7.63 5.43 1.23
C LEU A 80 -8.52 4.80 0.17
N LEU A 81 -7.97 4.55 -1.01
CA LEU A 81 -8.63 3.72 -2.01
C LEU A 81 -8.29 2.25 -1.74
N SER A 82 -9.29 1.45 -1.39
CA SER A 82 -9.16 -0.01 -1.34
C SER A 82 -9.33 -0.60 -2.75
N ILE A 83 -8.41 -1.48 -3.13
CA ILE A 83 -8.43 -2.24 -4.38
C ILE A 83 -8.45 -3.73 -4.05
N PRO A 84 -9.60 -4.40 -4.15
CA PRO A 84 -9.72 -5.83 -3.91
C PRO A 84 -8.87 -6.65 -4.87
N GLU A 85 -8.42 -7.83 -4.41
CA GLU A 85 -7.56 -8.76 -5.16
C GLU A 85 -8.02 -8.97 -6.61
N LYS A 86 -9.32 -9.24 -6.82
CA LYS A 86 -9.86 -9.45 -8.16
C LYS A 86 -9.65 -8.24 -9.08
N ARG A 87 -9.80 -7.01 -8.57
CA ARG A 87 -9.56 -5.78 -9.34
C ARG A 87 -8.06 -5.59 -9.56
N PHE A 88 -7.23 -5.86 -8.56
CA PHE A 88 -5.77 -5.81 -8.69
C PHE A 88 -5.27 -6.74 -9.78
N LEU A 89 -5.65 -8.03 -9.77
CA LEU A 89 -5.25 -9.01 -10.77
C LEU A 89 -5.74 -8.63 -12.19
N PHE A 90 -6.96 -8.09 -12.30
CA PHE A 90 -7.44 -7.54 -13.55
C PHE A 90 -6.55 -6.39 -14.05
N MET A 91 -6.21 -5.43 -13.18
CA MET A 91 -5.33 -4.32 -13.55
C MET A 91 -3.94 -4.79 -13.96
N VAL A 92 -3.36 -5.78 -13.26
CA VAL A 92 -2.05 -6.35 -13.62
C VAL A 92 -2.06 -7.02 -14.99
N SER A 93 -3.14 -7.72 -15.34
CA SER A 93 -3.28 -8.43 -16.61
C SER A 93 -3.68 -7.53 -17.78
N ALA A 94 -4.50 -6.50 -17.54
CA ALA A 94 -5.05 -5.63 -18.58
C ALA A 94 -4.27 -4.32 -18.78
N MET A 95 -3.47 -3.89 -17.80
CA MET A 95 -2.81 -2.58 -17.80
C MET A 95 -1.29 -2.71 -17.57
N PRO A 96 -0.49 -2.95 -18.63
CA PRO A 96 0.96 -3.19 -18.48
C PRO A 96 1.73 -2.07 -17.75
N HIS A 97 1.30 -0.81 -17.92
CA HIS A 97 1.92 0.32 -17.22
C HIS A 97 1.69 0.28 -15.70
N PHE A 98 0.54 -0.21 -15.24
CA PHE A 98 0.27 -0.41 -13.83
C PHE A 98 1.20 -1.48 -13.25
N SER A 99 1.36 -2.61 -13.94
CA SER A 99 2.26 -3.69 -13.54
C SER A 99 3.72 -3.22 -13.41
N LEU A 100 4.20 -2.43 -14.38
CA LEU A 100 5.52 -1.80 -14.31
C LEU A 100 5.65 -0.85 -13.11
N GLN A 101 4.58 -0.15 -12.74
CA GLN A 101 4.62 0.73 -11.58
C GLN A 101 4.72 -0.04 -10.27
N ILE A 102 3.94 -1.10 -10.10
CA ILE A 102 4.03 -1.99 -8.93
C ILE A 102 5.43 -2.60 -8.82
N MET A 103 5.99 -3.11 -9.92
CA MET A 103 7.36 -3.65 -9.91
C MET A 103 8.41 -2.62 -9.48
N ARG A 104 8.26 -1.36 -9.88
CA ARG A 104 9.15 -0.27 -9.45
C ARG A 104 9.02 0.04 -7.96
N VAL A 105 7.79 0.07 -7.43
CA VAL A 105 7.55 0.23 -5.97
C VAL A 105 8.27 -0.87 -5.19
N MET A 106 8.12 -2.12 -5.62
CA MET A 106 8.80 -3.27 -5.01
C MET A 106 10.33 -3.15 -5.08
N ALA A 107 10.87 -2.72 -6.22
CA ALA A 107 12.30 -2.50 -6.38
C ALA A 107 12.83 -1.36 -5.49
N ASP A 108 12.06 -0.28 -5.32
CA ASP A 108 12.39 0.83 -4.43
C ASP A 108 12.41 0.39 -2.96
N ARG A 109 11.40 -0.39 -2.54
CA ARG A 109 11.34 -0.96 -1.19
C ARG A 109 12.52 -1.89 -0.91
N LEU A 110 12.86 -2.78 -1.85
CA LEU A 110 14.00 -3.70 -1.72
C LEU A 110 15.33 -2.95 -1.58
N ARG A 111 15.54 -1.89 -2.38
CA ARG A 111 16.73 -1.03 -2.26
C ARG A 111 16.78 -0.32 -0.91
N THR A 112 15.65 0.21 -0.45
CA THR A 112 15.56 0.94 0.83
C THR A 112 15.78 0.02 2.01
N MET A 113 15.25 -1.20 1.97
CA MET A 113 15.45 -2.22 2.99
C MET A 113 16.93 -2.65 3.07
N ASN A 114 17.56 -2.91 1.92
CA ASN A 114 18.97 -3.30 1.88
C ASN A 114 19.92 -2.17 2.31
N ALA A 115 19.56 -0.90 2.11
CA ALA A 115 20.37 0.25 2.53
C ALA A 115 20.33 0.55 4.03
N ARG A 116 19.43 -0.12 4.78
CA ARG A 116 19.26 0.06 6.24
C ARG A 116 19.92 -1.04 7.07
N ASN A 117 20.51 -2.05 6.43
CA ASN A 117 21.37 -3.06 7.02
C ASN A 117 22.84 -2.69 6.83
#